data_AF-A0A3B1AN69-F1
#
_entry.id   AF-A0A3B1AN69-F1
#
_cell.length_a   1.000
_cell.length_b   1.000
_cell.length_c   1.000
_cell.angle_alpha   90.00
_cell.angle_beta   90.00
_cell.angle_gamma   90.00
#
_symmetry.space_group_name_H-M   'P 1'
#
loop_
_entity.id
_entity.type
_entity.pdbx_description
1 polymer ?
#
loop_
_entity_poly.entity_id
_entity_poly.type
_entity_poly.pdbx_seq_one_letter_code
_entity_poly.pdbx_strand_id
1 'polypeptide(L)'
;MTHKLKKRFIIFTSILVLGTAVGVAVENSTETEIISRGWQLTLNQNLTIAAQSAGVYLQYGKVVTDSETDLYYPNCRLEVRDPLDKPQIVTADTFTIYRVKWTEEDVLLHSNQYASNAMIRVSSPTADDYQTTLYLRSEKQPEVTRLICKHW
;
A
#
# COMPACT_ATOMS: atom_id res chain seq x y z
N MET A 1 43.07 0.23 74.83
CA MET A 1 43.06 -1.00 74.01
C MET A 1 41.63 -1.24 73.56
N THR A 2 41.42 -1.22 72.23
CA THR A 2 40.21 -1.61 71.46
C THR A 2 38.86 -0.93 71.75
N HIS A 3 38.66 0.24 71.13
CA HIS A 3 37.34 0.86 70.94
C HIS A 3 36.50 0.13 69.88
N LYS A 4 35.22 -0.06 70.20
CA LYS A 4 34.20 -0.80 69.45
C LYS A 4 33.96 -0.26 68.04
N LEU A 5 33.91 -1.19 67.08
CA LEU A 5 33.56 -0.99 65.67
C LEU A 5 32.07 -0.60 65.53
N LYS A 6 31.79 0.62 65.06
CA LYS A 6 30.42 1.09 64.74
C LYS A 6 29.90 0.38 63.49
N LYS A 7 28.85 -0.43 63.64
CA LYS A 7 28.07 -1.01 62.53
C LYS A 7 27.42 0.12 61.72
N ARG A 8 27.76 0.23 60.44
CA ARG A 8 27.09 1.12 59.48
C ARG A 8 25.84 0.43 58.97
N PHE A 9 24.67 1.00 59.28
CA PHE A 9 23.38 0.59 58.74
C PHE A 9 23.29 1.08 57.30
N ILE A 10 23.25 0.16 56.33
CA ILE A 10 23.03 0.46 54.91
C ILE A 10 21.51 0.51 54.72
N ILE A 11 20.97 1.69 54.41
CA ILE A 11 19.56 1.89 54.08
C ILE A 11 19.38 1.55 52.59
N PHE A 12 18.61 0.50 52.31
CA PHE A 12 18.17 0.13 50.96
C PHE A 12 16.99 1.02 50.56
N THR A 13 17.25 2.08 49.81
CA THR A 13 16.21 2.93 49.23
C THR A 13 15.65 2.25 47.97
N SER A 14 14.50 1.59 48.08
CA SER A 14 13.75 1.10 46.92
C SER A 14 13.16 2.29 46.16
N ILE A 15 13.64 2.52 44.94
CA ILE A 15 13.08 3.51 44.01
C ILE A 15 11.94 2.81 43.26
N LEU A 16 10.69 3.16 43.61
CA LEU A 16 9.50 2.77 42.87
C LEU A 16 9.41 3.68 41.63
N VAL A 17 9.79 3.16 40.45
CA VAL A 17 9.59 3.86 39.17
C VAL A 17 8.12 3.75 38.79
N LEU A 18 7.35 4.81 39.04
CA LEU A 18 6.02 4.99 38.46
C LEU A 18 6.18 5.20 36.95
N GLY A 19 5.90 4.15 36.17
CA GLY A 19 5.77 4.28 34.72
C GLY A 19 4.51 5.05 34.38
N THR A 20 4.64 6.29 33.93
CA THR A 20 3.53 7.00 33.29
C THR A 20 3.33 6.38 31.91
N ALA A 21 2.22 5.65 31.74
CA ALA A 21 1.72 5.27 30.43
C ALA A 21 1.37 6.56 29.68
N VAL A 22 2.27 7.02 28.82
CA VAL A 22 1.93 8.01 27.80
C VAL A 22 1.09 7.28 26.77
N GLY A 23 -0.23 7.35 26.92
CA GLY A 23 -1.14 6.93 25.87
C GLY A 23 -0.87 7.82 24.65
N VAL A 24 -0.51 7.22 23.53
CA VAL A 24 -0.51 7.90 22.24
C VAL A 24 -1.98 8.22 21.95
N ALA A 25 -2.37 9.47 22.17
CA ALA A 25 -3.65 9.96 21.67
C ALA A 25 -3.53 9.97 20.15
N VAL A 26 -4.16 9.01 19.49
CA VAL A 26 -4.43 9.10 18.05
C VAL A 26 -5.49 10.18 17.91
N GLU A 27 -5.05 11.37 17.52
CA GLU A 27 -5.94 12.47 17.19
C GLU A 27 -6.76 12.03 15.97
N ASN A 28 -8.09 11.96 16.13
CA ASN A 28 -8.99 11.53 15.07
C ASN A 28 -9.09 12.67 14.05
N SER A 29 -8.16 12.71 13.09
CA SER A 29 -8.15 13.70 12.01
C SER A 29 -9.38 13.48 11.13
N THR A 30 -10.32 14.42 11.18
CA THR A 30 -11.51 14.47 10.31
C THR A 30 -11.20 15.12 8.96
N GLU A 31 -9.98 15.60 8.74
CA GLU A 31 -9.52 16.02 7.43
C GLU A 31 -9.23 14.78 6.57
N THR A 32 -10.11 14.52 5.61
CA THR A 32 -9.78 13.58 4.53
C THR A 32 -8.70 14.22 3.69
N GLU A 33 -7.43 13.88 3.92
CA GLU A 33 -6.34 14.29 3.04
C GLU A 33 -6.60 13.72 1.64
N ILE A 34 -7.03 14.58 0.72
CA ILE A 34 -7.26 14.20 -0.68
C ILE A 34 -5.92 14.21 -1.41
N ILE A 35 -5.47 13.04 -1.87
CA ILE A 35 -4.28 12.92 -2.72
C ILE A 35 -4.44 13.82 -3.94
N SER A 36 -3.45 14.67 -4.21
CA SER A 36 -3.53 15.68 -5.27
C SER A 36 -2.25 15.78 -6.10
N ARG A 37 -2.31 16.57 -7.19
CA ARG A 37 -1.14 16.85 -8.03
C ARG A 37 -0.01 17.49 -7.20
N GLY A 38 1.22 17.08 -7.45
CA GLY A 38 2.42 17.58 -6.78
C GLY A 38 2.84 16.75 -5.57
N TRP A 39 1.96 15.86 -5.09
CA TRP A 39 2.32 14.87 -4.08
C TRP A 39 3.38 13.91 -4.60
N GLN A 40 4.11 13.31 -3.66
CA GLN A 40 5.18 12.36 -3.95
C GLN A 40 4.80 10.97 -3.46
N LEU A 41 5.03 9.98 -4.31
CA LEU A 41 4.93 8.56 -3.98
C LEU A 41 6.35 7.99 -3.91
N THR A 42 6.74 7.44 -2.76
CA THR A 42 8.06 6.84 -2.58
C THR A 42 7.97 5.33 -2.66
N LEU A 43 8.72 4.75 -3.59
CA LEU A 43 8.98 3.33 -3.65
C LEU A 43 10.24 3.01 -2.85
N ASN A 44 10.08 2.33 -1.72
CA ASN A 44 11.17 2.09 -0.77
C ASN A 44 12.06 0.88 -1.14
N GLN A 45 11.60 0.01 -2.03
CA GLN A 45 12.30 -1.22 -2.41
C GLN A 45 12.16 -1.49 -3.90
N ASN A 46 13.11 -2.22 -4.46
CA ASN A 46 13.04 -2.62 -5.86
C ASN A 46 11.84 -3.54 -6.09
N LEU A 47 11.18 -3.37 -7.24
CA LEU A 47 10.11 -4.23 -7.71
C LEU A 47 10.52 -4.90 -9.02
N THR A 48 10.27 -6.19 -9.12
CA THR A 48 10.47 -6.94 -10.35
C THR A 48 9.15 -7.11 -11.06
N ILE A 49 9.04 -6.58 -12.27
CA ILE A 49 7.94 -6.82 -13.20
C ILE A 49 8.32 -8.04 -14.04
N ALA A 50 7.46 -9.04 -14.04
CA ALA A 50 7.68 -10.27 -14.81
C ALA A 50 7.75 -9.98 -16.31
N ALA A 51 8.45 -10.84 -17.06
CA ALA A 51 8.46 -10.79 -18.51
C ALA A 51 7.03 -10.77 -19.07
N GLN A 52 6.80 -9.94 -20.09
CA GLN A 52 5.52 -9.73 -20.78
C GLN A 52 4.40 -9.20 -19.87
N SER A 53 4.71 -8.75 -18.65
CA SER A 53 3.74 -8.08 -17.78
C SER A 53 3.86 -6.57 -17.88
N ALA A 54 2.73 -5.88 -17.91
CA ALA A 54 2.67 -4.42 -17.84
C ALA A 54 2.84 -3.86 -16.42
N GLY A 55 2.96 -4.71 -15.40
CA GLY A 55 3.09 -4.22 -14.03
C GLY A 55 3.22 -5.30 -12.98
N VAL A 56 3.17 -4.87 -11.73
CA VAL A 56 3.25 -5.71 -10.53
C VAL A 56 2.11 -5.36 -9.57
N TYR A 57 1.48 -6.38 -9.02
CA TYR A 57 0.43 -6.22 -8.02
C TYR A 57 1.00 -6.13 -6.62
N LEU A 58 0.38 -5.29 -5.80
CA LEU A 58 0.78 -4.95 -4.46
C LEU A 58 -0.45 -5.01 -3.56
N GLN A 59 -0.35 -5.74 -2.45
CA GLN A 59 -1.37 -5.72 -1.41
C GLN A 59 -0.71 -5.82 -0.03
N TYR A 60 -1.18 -5.02 0.93
CA TYR A 60 -0.61 -4.96 2.28
C TYR A 60 0.92 -4.71 2.30
N GLY A 61 1.41 -3.92 1.35
CA GLY A 61 2.83 -3.61 1.19
C GLY A 61 3.69 -4.75 0.61
N LYS A 62 3.08 -5.82 0.11
CA LYS A 62 3.78 -6.98 -0.48
C LYS A 62 3.44 -7.13 -1.95
N VAL A 63 4.38 -7.67 -2.72
CA VAL A 63 4.11 -8.13 -4.08
C VAL A 63 3.26 -9.39 -4.00
N VAL A 64 2.17 -9.41 -4.77
CA VAL A 64 1.26 -10.55 -4.91
C VAL A 64 1.06 -10.85 -6.39
N THR A 65 0.59 -12.05 -6.71
CA THR A 65 0.06 -12.35 -8.05
C THR A 65 -1.37 -11.83 -8.19
N ASP A 66 -1.84 -11.72 -9.43
CA ASP A 66 -3.24 -11.35 -9.72
C ASP A 66 -4.22 -12.32 -9.04
N SER A 67 -3.92 -13.63 -9.06
CA SER A 67 -4.74 -14.66 -8.40
C SER A 67 -4.70 -14.65 -6.87
N GLU A 68 -3.66 -14.08 -6.27
CA GLU A 68 -3.55 -13.95 -4.80
C GLU A 68 -4.15 -12.63 -4.30
N THR A 69 -4.51 -11.72 -5.20
CA THR A 69 -5.07 -10.43 -4.82
C THR A 69 -6.48 -10.61 -4.30
N ASP A 70 -6.72 -10.17 -3.06
CA ASP A 70 -8.08 -10.12 -2.51
C ASP A 70 -8.78 -8.86 -3.01
N LEU A 71 -9.74 -9.02 -3.92
CA LEU A 71 -10.42 -7.92 -4.61
C LEU A 71 -11.29 -7.06 -3.68
N TYR A 72 -11.71 -7.61 -2.53
CA TYR A 72 -12.52 -6.89 -1.54
C TYR A 72 -11.73 -5.91 -0.68
N TYR A 73 -10.40 -5.99 -0.72
CA TYR A 73 -9.52 -5.10 0.02
C TYR A 73 -8.65 -4.27 -0.92
N PRO A 74 -8.24 -3.06 -0.49
CA PRO A 74 -7.37 -2.20 -1.29
C PRO A 74 -6.13 -2.93 -1.79
N ASN A 75 -6.04 -3.03 -3.10
CA ASN A 75 -4.91 -3.57 -3.84
C ASN A 75 -4.44 -2.54 -4.85
N CYS A 76 -3.16 -2.56 -5.21
CA CYS A 76 -2.61 -1.65 -6.18
C CYS A 76 -1.80 -2.37 -7.25
N ARG A 77 -1.73 -1.80 -8.44
CA ARG A 77 -0.87 -2.24 -9.53
C ARG A 77 0.01 -1.09 -9.99
N LEU A 78 1.33 -1.27 -9.89
CA LEU A 78 2.30 -0.33 -10.47
C LEU A 78 2.58 -0.76 -11.91
N GLU A 79 2.40 0.16 -12.86
CA GLU A 79 2.51 -0.14 -14.28
C GLU A 79 3.65 0.59 -14.99
N VAL A 80 4.24 -0.10 -15.96
CA VAL A 80 5.21 0.43 -16.91
C VAL A 80 4.57 0.61 -18.29
N ARG A 81 5.14 1.51 -19.09
CA ARG A 81 4.65 1.82 -20.44
C ARG A 81 4.79 0.64 -21.39
N ASP A 82 5.97 0.03 -21.41
CA ASP A 82 6.36 -0.97 -22.40
C ASP A 82 6.81 -2.25 -21.67
N PRO A 83 5.98 -3.32 -21.68
CA PRO A 83 6.38 -4.64 -21.21
C PRO A 83 7.51 -5.21 -22.07
N LEU A 84 8.55 -5.74 -21.44
CA LEU A 84 9.66 -6.41 -22.13
C LEU A 84 9.49 -7.94 -22.11
N ASP A 85 10.16 -8.62 -23.04
CA ASP A 85 10.26 -10.08 -23.11
C ASP A 85 11.06 -10.72 -21.95
N LYS A 86 11.70 -9.88 -21.14
CA LYS A 86 12.48 -10.25 -19.95
C LYS A 86 12.00 -9.49 -18.72
N PRO A 87 12.29 -9.97 -17.50
CA PRO A 87 11.96 -9.25 -16.29
C PRO A 87 12.56 -7.83 -16.27
N GLN A 88 11.74 -6.85 -15.86
CA GLN A 88 12.13 -5.45 -15.67
C GLN A 88 12.23 -5.15 -14.17
N ILE A 89 13.27 -4.40 -13.78
CA ILE A 89 13.43 -3.97 -12.38
C ILE A 89 13.12 -2.48 -12.30
N VAL A 90 12.09 -2.13 -11.53
CA VAL A 90 11.85 -0.76 -11.08
C VAL A 90 12.62 -0.59 -9.77
N THR A 91 13.64 0.24 -9.77
CA THR A 91 14.43 0.50 -8.56
C THR A 91 13.68 1.43 -7.61
N ALA A 92 14.04 1.39 -6.33
CA ALA A 92 13.57 2.36 -5.35
C ALA A 92 13.77 3.80 -5.85
N ASP A 93 12.71 4.61 -5.76
CA ASP A 93 12.69 5.98 -6.27
C ASP A 93 11.50 6.78 -5.72
N THR A 94 11.44 8.07 -6.05
CA THR A 94 10.32 8.95 -5.72
C THR A 94 9.65 9.49 -6.97
N PHE A 95 8.34 9.30 -7.07
CA PHE A 95 7.53 9.70 -8.20
C PHE A 95 6.70 10.91 -7.86
N THR A 96 6.70 11.92 -8.74
CA THR A 96 5.75 13.02 -8.65
C THR A 96 4.41 12.60 -9.25
N ILE A 97 3.33 12.78 -8.48
CA ILE A 97 1.97 12.60 -8.96
C ILE A 97 1.58 13.84 -9.78
N TYR A 98 1.45 13.68 -11.10
CA TYR A 98 1.10 14.82 -11.97
C TYR A 98 -0.40 14.87 -12.34
N ARG A 99 -1.14 13.77 -12.10
CA ARG A 99 -2.58 13.67 -12.28
C ARG A 99 -3.15 12.60 -11.35
N VAL A 100 -4.35 12.85 -10.83
CA VAL A 100 -5.16 11.89 -10.07
C VAL A 100 -6.47 11.70 -10.83
N LYS A 101 -6.95 10.46 -10.95
CA LYS A 101 -8.25 10.13 -11.53
C LYS A 101 -8.97 9.15 -10.61
N TRP A 102 -10.23 9.44 -10.32
CA TRP A 102 -11.13 8.54 -9.61
C TRP A 102 -12.14 7.96 -10.61
N THR A 103 -12.45 6.69 -10.47
CA THR A 103 -13.44 5.96 -11.27
C THR A 103 -14.20 5.00 -10.38
N GLU A 104 -15.46 4.77 -10.75
CA GLU A 104 -16.37 3.80 -10.17
C GLU A 104 -17.00 3.06 -11.35
N GLU A 105 -16.92 1.73 -11.35
CA GLU A 105 -17.36 0.89 -12.46
C GLU A 105 -18.11 -0.35 -11.94
N ASP A 106 -19.24 -0.69 -12.56
CA ASP A 106 -19.90 -1.98 -12.32
C ASP A 106 -19.06 -3.12 -12.94
N VAL A 107 -18.55 -4.03 -12.10
CA VAL A 107 -17.80 -5.21 -12.53
C VAL A 107 -18.57 -6.50 -12.23
N LEU A 108 -18.41 -7.51 -13.07
CA LEU A 108 -19.02 -8.82 -12.85
C LEU A 108 -18.26 -9.58 -11.75
N LEU A 109 -18.99 -10.19 -10.81
CA LEU A 109 -18.38 -11.03 -9.76
C LEU A 109 -17.72 -12.30 -10.31
N HIS A 110 -18.13 -12.76 -11.48
CA HIS A 110 -17.61 -13.97 -12.13
C HIS A 110 -17.50 -13.76 -13.64
N SER A 111 -16.49 -14.38 -14.25
CA SER A 111 -16.40 -14.46 -15.71
C SER A 111 -17.54 -15.34 -16.24
N ASN A 112 -18.57 -14.70 -16.79
CA ASN A 112 -19.70 -15.43 -17.35
C ASN A 112 -19.29 -16.06 -18.69
N GLN A 113 -19.34 -17.40 -18.75
CA GLN A 113 -19.27 -18.12 -20.01
C GLN A 113 -20.65 -18.11 -20.66
N TYR A 114 -20.87 -17.20 -21.60
CA TYR A 114 -22.10 -17.18 -22.39
C TYR A 114 -21.97 -18.11 -23.60
N ALA A 115 -23.00 -18.91 -23.86
CA ALA A 115 -23.10 -19.69 -25.11
C ALA A 115 -23.30 -18.80 -26.35
N SER A 116 -23.67 -17.52 -26.17
CA SER A 116 -23.86 -16.54 -27.23
C SER A 116 -23.89 -15.11 -26.67
N ASN A 117 -23.38 -14.14 -27.43
CA ASN A 117 -23.41 -12.71 -27.11
C ASN A 117 -24.84 -12.15 -26.96
N ALA A 118 -25.87 -12.85 -27.46
CA ALA A 118 -27.28 -12.45 -27.30
C ALA A 118 -27.79 -12.60 -25.85
N MET A 119 -27.07 -13.32 -24.99
CA MET A 119 -27.45 -13.54 -23.59
C MET A 119 -26.76 -12.59 -22.59
N ILE A 120 -26.04 -11.56 -23.04
CA ILE A 120 -25.36 -10.58 -22.16
C ILE A 120 -26.35 -9.76 -21.30
N ARG A 121 -27.67 -9.88 -21.53
CA ARG A 121 -28.71 -9.13 -20.82
C ARG A 121 -29.30 -9.81 -19.57
N VAL A 122 -28.77 -10.95 -19.13
CA VAL A 122 -29.25 -11.56 -17.87
C VAL A 122 -28.50 -10.94 -16.68
N SER A 123 -29.26 -10.40 -15.72
CA SER A 123 -28.84 -9.76 -14.48
C SER A 123 -27.82 -10.59 -13.70
N SER A 124 -26.56 -10.43 -14.06
CA SER A 124 -25.46 -11.14 -13.41
C SER A 124 -25.06 -10.35 -12.17
N PRO A 125 -24.70 -11.02 -11.05
CA PRO A 125 -24.21 -10.32 -9.87
C PRO A 125 -23.02 -9.42 -10.22
N THR A 126 -23.13 -8.15 -9.85
CA THR A 126 -22.07 -7.13 -10.00
C THR A 126 -21.51 -6.70 -8.64
N ALA A 127 -20.35 -6.05 -8.67
CA ALA A 127 -19.79 -5.25 -7.59
C ALA A 127 -19.37 -3.88 -8.14
N ASP A 128 -19.26 -2.89 -7.28
CA ASP A 128 -18.73 -1.57 -7.64
C ASP A 128 -17.20 -1.60 -7.47
N ASP A 129 -16.44 -1.41 -8.54
CA ASP A 129 -14.98 -1.29 -8.48
C ASP A 129 -14.59 0.19 -8.30
N TYR A 130 -14.21 0.56 -7.08
CA TYR A 130 -13.73 1.89 -6.75
C TYR A 130 -12.23 1.96 -7.04
N GLN A 131 -11.83 2.83 -7.96
CA GLN A 131 -10.44 2.91 -8.42
C GLN A 131 -9.89 4.33 -8.37
N THR A 132 -8.70 4.46 -7.78
CA THR A 132 -7.85 5.66 -7.83
C THR A 132 -6.64 5.40 -8.70
N THR A 133 -6.48 6.17 -9.78
CA THR A 133 -5.28 6.16 -10.62
C THR A 133 -4.42 7.37 -10.31
N LEU A 134 -3.21 7.11 -9.84
CA LEU A 134 -2.14 8.09 -9.68
C LEU A 134 -1.23 8.03 -10.89
N TYR A 135 -1.18 9.08 -11.69
CA TYR A 135 -0.26 9.17 -12.81
C TYR A 135 1.09 9.69 -12.32
N LEU A 136 2.13 8.91 -12.58
CA LEU A 136 3.44 9.03 -11.98
C LEU A 136 4.46 9.54 -12.99
N ARG A 137 5.40 10.34 -12.49
CA ARG A 137 6.56 10.79 -13.24
C ARG A 137 7.80 10.73 -12.38
N SER A 138 8.84 10.09 -12.89
CA SER A 138 10.20 10.13 -12.36
C SER A 138 11.17 10.45 -13.50
N GLU A 139 12.23 11.20 -13.20
CA GLU A 139 13.35 11.41 -14.12
C GLU A 139 14.24 10.17 -14.24
N LYS A 140 14.32 9.35 -13.19
CA LYS A 140 15.17 8.14 -13.17
C LYS A 140 14.46 6.91 -13.72
N GLN A 141 13.13 6.87 -13.62
CA GLN A 141 12.28 5.74 -14.03
C GLN A 141 11.13 6.23 -14.93
N PRO A 142 11.43 6.78 -16.13
CA PRO A 142 10.43 7.39 -17.03
C PRO A 142 9.46 6.39 -17.66
N GLU A 143 9.75 5.09 -17.57
CA GLU A 143 8.89 3.99 -18.01
C GLU A 143 7.78 3.66 -17.02
N VAL A 144 7.90 4.00 -15.74
CA VAL A 144 6.80 3.87 -14.76
C VAL A 144 5.75 4.95 -15.02
N THR A 145 4.50 4.56 -15.24
CA THR A 145 3.46 5.49 -15.72
C THR A 145 2.37 5.78 -14.71
N ARG A 146 1.95 4.78 -13.94
CA ARG A 146 0.84 4.92 -13.00
C ARG A 146 0.87 3.88 -11.88
N LEU A 147 0.30 4.27 -10.75
CA LEU A 147 -0.18 3.35 -9.72
C LEU A 147 -1.70 3.38 -9.76
N ILE A 148 -2.30 2.20 -9.93
CA ILE A 148 -3.75 2.03 -9.91
C ILE A 148 -4.08 1.32 -8.62
N CYS A 149 -4.83 1.94 -7.72
CA CYS A 149 -5.31 1.29 -6.51
C CYS A 149 -6.82 1.12 -6.60
N LYS A 150 -7.33 -0.03 -6.18
CA LYS A 150 -8.75 -0.34 -6.28
C LYS A 150 -9.23 -1.30 -5.20
N HIS A 151 -10.55 -1.35 -5.02
CA HIS A 151 -11.25 -2.35 -4.23
C HIS A 151 -12.71 -2.44 -4.69
N TRP A 152 -13.32 -3.60 -4.43
CA TRP A 152 -14.76 -3.83 -4.55
C TRP A 152 -15.54 -3.37 -3.31
#